data_AF-A0A8I2IZP1-F1
#
_entry.id   AF-A0A8I2IZP1-F1
#
_cell.length_a   1.000
_cell.length_b   1.000
_cell.length_c   1.000
_cell.angle_alpha   90.00
_cell.angle_beta   90.00
_cell.angle_gamma   90.00
#
_symmetry.space_group_name_H-M   'P 1'
#
loop_
_entity.id
_entity.type
_entity.pdbx_description
1 polymer ?
#
loop_
_entity_poly.entity_id
_entity_poly.type
_entity_poly.pdbx_seq_one_letter_code
_entity_poly.pdbx_strand_id
1 'polypeptide(L)'
;MRIDELNAQERRLRDAFPQGHRVDVSSPPAPPDPASPASPSPLPDPVIRADAIAALLLGAHAEPTPGDRPALRLTGAHITGRLDLGFTDVAAPILLTDCRFDEAPLLRGARTRQLVIRDCTLPGLVADTAQIDGRLVVSGCHLTGPLVLNRTQINGELDLRDTRIGVPGAGTEAGTSTGTGAGAEAISAIHAQVAGDALCTNLAVEGTFRLSGASIEGEFDLEGASLRAPGANALDAYHVRIAEDFTFHPGFTAEGRIILTGATVAAAIGFCGARLSNPGDIALEAVDVTVARNFDLGLGLRVDGAVKLDGTHVGTELSLRDAELTHKNGTALSLRATQARETDLRTRRPIDGAVDARNARLGTLYDAQDTWPADLRLADATYETLAFPLPATERVHWLRRTTGAYLPQPYEQLASTYRRLGHEDEARTVLLAKQRHRRSTLPPHTRLWGHVQDAAVGYGYRPLRAGLWLLALLACGALYFTLHTPAPLDPGKAPPFNAVFYTLDLLVPIITFGQDNAFAPRDIGQWLSYALIAAGWILATTVTAGISRAVTRQ
;
A
#
# COMPACT_ATOMS: atom_id res chain seq x y z
N MET A 1 26.50 -37.32 32.91
CA MET A 1 25.65 -38.52 33.04
C MET A 1 26.52 -39.76 32.92
N ARG A 2 26.34 -40.78 33.79
CA ARG A 2 27.04 -42.07 33.62
C ARG A 2 26.28 -42.90 32.57
N ILE A 3 26.99 -43.41 31.58
CA ILE A 3 26.44 -44.22 30.46
C ILE A 3 25.67 -45.46 30.96
N ASP A 4 25.99 -45.93 32.17
CA ASP A 4 25.39 -47.12 32.78
C ASP A 4 23.96 -46.89 33.32
N GLU A 5 23.50 -45.63 33.40
CA GLU A 5 22.17 -45.27 33.93
C GLU A 5 21.11 -45.07 32.84
N LEU A 6 21.41 -45.36 31.57
CA LEU A 6 20.46 -45.22 30.46
C LEU A 6 19.23 -46.13 30.65
N ASN A 7 18.03 -45.64 30.36
CA ASN A 7 16.84 -46.47 30.30
C ASN A 7 16.81 -47.31 29.01
N ALA A 8 15.81 -48.19 28.86
CA ALA A 8 15.74 -49.09 27.70
C ALA A 8 15.64 -48.36 26.35
N GLN A 9 14.90 -47.25 26.31
CA GLN A 9 14.73 -46.45 25.09
C GLN A 9 15.96 -45.61 24.79
N GLU A 10 16.59 -45.03 25.82
CA GLU A 10 17.84 -44.28 25.70
C GLU A 10 18.99 -45.17 25.21
N ARG A 11 19.07 -46.44 25.65
CA ARG A 11 20.03 -47.42 25.10
C ARG A 11 19.79 -47.70 23.62
N ARG A 12 18.53 -47.93 23.23
CA ARG A 12 18.15 -48.08 21.81
C ARG A 12 18.57 -46.88 20.98
N LEU A 13 18.33 -45.68 21.50
CA LEU A 13 18.71 -44.43 20.85
C LEU A 13 20.23 -44.32 20.68
N ARG A 14 21.00 -44.62 21.72
CA ARG A 14 22.47 -44.63 21.67
C ARG A 14 22.99 -45.59 20.62
N ASP A 15 22.47 -46.81 20.57
CA ASP A 15 22.98 -47.86 19.69
C ASP A 15 22.60 -47.58 18.21
N ALA A 16 21.48 -46.90 17.96
CA ALA A 16 21.03 -46.50 16.62
C ALA A 16 21.72 -45.23 16.09
N PHE A 17 22.17 -44.33 16.99
CA PHE A 17 22.69 -43.01 16.63
C PHE A 17 23.89 -43.04 15.66
N PRO A 18 24.95 -43.85 15.87
CA PRO A 18 26.12 -43.86 14.97
C PRO A 18 25.75 -44.22 13.53
N GLN A 19 24.80 -45.15 13.35
CA GLN A 19 24.31 -45.59 12.03
C GLN A 19 23.28 -44.62 11.43
N GLY A 20 22.76 -43.67 12.22
CA GLY A 20 21.72 -42.74 11.83
C GLY A 20 20.34 -43.38 11.62
N HIS A 21 20.09 -44.52 12.26
CA HIS A 21 18.80 -45.21 12.18
C HIS A 21 17.70 -44.49 12.98
N ARG A 22 16.47 -44.56 12.49
CA ARG A 22 15.29 -44.00 13.17
C ARG A 22 14.91 -44.88 14.36
N VAL A 23 14.65 -44.24 15.50
CA VAL A 23 14.13 -44.86 16.72
C VAL A 23 12.73 -44.35 16.96
N ASP A 24 11.76 -45.24 16.78
CA ASP A 24 10.36 -44.98 17.10
C ASP A 24 10.04 -45.63 18.44
N VAL A 25 9.63 -44.79 19.40
CA VAL A 25 9.26 -45.24 20.74
C VAL A 25 7.75 -45.20 20.95
N SER A 26 6.97 -44.71 19.98
CA SER A 26 5.51 -44.65 20.06
C SER A 26 4.94 -46.05 20.34
N SER A 27 3.97 -46.12 21.26
CA SER A 27 3.23 -47.37 21.46
C SER A 27 2.29 -47.55 20.26
N PRO A 28 2.25 -48.73 19.60
CA PRO A 28 1.26 -48.96 18.56
C PRO A 28 -0.14 -48.79 19.18
N PRO A 29 -1.12 -48.18 18.46
CA PRO A 29 -2.48 -48.07 18.96
C PRO A 29 -2.99 -49.48 19.28
N ALA A 30 -3.46 -49.68 20.51
CA ALA A 30 -4.02 -50.96 20.93
C ALA A 30 -5.19 -51.33 19.99
N PRO A 31 -5.30 -52.58 19.53
CA PRO A 31 -6.47 -53.01 18.77
C PRO A 31 -7.73 -52.75 19.60
N PRO A 32 -8.83 -52.28 18.98
CA PRO A 32 -10.05 -51.99 19.72
C PRO A 32 -10.54 -53.25 20.43
N ASP A 33 -10.57 -53.21 21.76
CA ASP A 33 -11.06 -54.31 22.58
C ASP A 33 -12.60 -54.36 22.48
N PRO A 34 -13.20 -55.40 21.88
CA PRO A 34 -14.65 -55.48 21.72
C PRO A 34 -15.41 -55.62 23.05
N ALA A 35 -14.72 -55.81 24.18
CA ALA A 35 -15.31 -55.98 25.50
C ALA A 35 -15.34 -54.70 26.38
N SER A 36 -14.75 -53.58 25.93
CA SER A 36 -14.68 -52.33 26.71
C SER A 36 -15.10 -51.11 25.86
N PRO A 37 -16.25 -50.47 26.14
CA PRO A 37 -16.66 -49.23 25.46
C PRO A 37 -15.90 -47.98 25.95
N ALA A 38 -14.93 -48.13 26.87
CA ALA A 38 -14.06 -47.05 27.30
C ALA A 38 -12.82 -47.00 26.41
N SER A 39 -12.54 -45.82 25.84
CA SER A 39 -11.28 -45.52 25.18
C SER A 39 -10.12 -45.99 26.08
N PRO A 40 -9.16 -46.78 25.56
CA PRO A 40 -8.03 -47.20 26.38
C PRO A 40 -7.33 -45.95 26.94
N SER A 41 -7.12 -45.92 28.25
CA SER A 41 -6.31 -44.88 28.89
C SER A 41 -4.97 -44.79 28.16
N PRO A 42 -4.49 -43.60 27.77
CA PRO A 42 -3.21 -43.47 27.10
C PRO A 42 -2.13 -44.12 27.97
N LEU A 43 -1.39 -45.08 27.40
CA LEU A 43 -0.15 -45.54 28.02
C LEU A 43 0.74 -44.30 28.18
N PRO A 44 1.46 -44.14 29.32
CA PRO A 44 2.35 -43.01 29.49
C PRO A 44 3.39 -43.01 28.37
N ASP A 45 3.61 -41.83 27.79
CA ASP A 45 4.57 -41.65 26.71
C ASP A 45 5.95 -42.19 27.12
N PRO A 46 6.68 -42.83 26.20
CA PRO A 46 8.02 -43.33 26.46
C PRO A 46 8.97 -42.17 26.83
N VAL A 47 9.44 -42.20 28.08
CA VAL A 47 10.31 -41.14 28.62
C VAL A 47 11.75 -41.29 28.15
N ILE A 48 12.33 -40.21 27.64
CA ILE A 48 13.75 -40.08 27.31
C ILE A 48 14.26 -38.81 27.97
N ARG A 49 15.35 -38.88 28.74
CA ARG A 49 15.89 -37.68 29.39
C ARG A 49 16.67 -36.83 28.41
N ALA A 50 16.52 -35.51 28.54
CA ALA A 50 17.20 -34.54 27.70
C ALA A 50 18.73 -34.56 27.85
N ASP A 51 19.25 -34.89 29.04
CA ASP A 51 20.69 -35.03 29.29
C ASP A 51 21.31 -36.22 28.55
N ALA A 52 20.56 -37.31 28.38
CA ALA A 52 20.94 -38.44 27.54
C ALA A 52 21.05 -38.02 26.07
N ILE A 53 20.07 -37.28 25.56
CA ILE A 53 20.09 -36.74 24.20
C ILE A 53 21.30 -35.81 24.01
N ALA A 54 21.51 -34.86 24.94
CA ALA A 54 22.64 -33.94 24.89
C ALA A 54 23.98 -34.69 24.92
N ALA A 55 24.14 -35.67 25.81
CA ALA A 55 25.35 -36.48 25.89
C ALA A 55 25.63 -37.21 24.56
N LEU A 56 24.60 -37.80 23.92
CA LEU A 56 24.74 -38.46 22.62
C LEU A 56 25.23 -37.48 21.55
N LEU A 57 24.59 -36.31 21.44
CA LEU A 57 24.94 -35.28 20.45
C LEU A 57 26.35 -34.71 20.67
N LEU A 58 26.84 -34.73 21.91
CA LEU A 58 28.16 -34.21 22.31
C LEU A 58 29.25 -35.29 22.42
N GLY A 59 29.02 -36.49 21.85
CA GLY A 59 30.07 -37.51 21.69
C GLY A 59 29.97 -38.73 22.61
N ALA A 60 28.95 -38.86 23.46
CA ALA A 60 28.76 -40.02 24.34
C ALA A 60 28.13 -41.23 23.62
N HIS A 61 28.67 -41.57 22.44
CA HIS A 61 28.25 -42.69 21.60
C HIS A 61 29.47 -43.48 21.13
N ALA A 62 29.25 -44.70 20.62
CA ALA A 62 30.34 -45.50 20.03
C ALA A 62 30.90 -44.80 18.78
N GLU A 63 32.20 -44.94 18.53
CA GLU A 63 32.83 -44.39 17.33
C GLU A 63 32.13 -44.94 16.06
N PRO A 64 31.67 -44.07 15.15
CA PRO A 64 31.04 -44.49 13.89
C PRO A 64 32.04 -45.25 13.00
N THR A 65 31.57 -46.29 12.32
CA THR A 65 32.37 -47.05 11.35
C THR A 65 32.47 -46.27 10.03
N PRO A 66 33.54 -46.42 9.22
CA PRO A 66 33.58 -45.79 7.89
C PRO A 66 32.34 -46.12 7.03
N GLY A 67 31.61 -45.08 6.62
CA GLY A 67 30.36 -45.19 5.86
C GLY A 67 29.10 -44.92 6.68
N ASP A 68 29.19 -45.00 8.01
CA ASP A 68 28.11 -44.61 8.92
C ASP A 68 27.84 -43.10 8.82
N ARG A 69 26.58 -42.73 9.08
CA ARG A 69 26.09 -41.35 9.01
C ARG A 69 25.35 -41.01 10.30
N PRO A 70 26.07 -40.61 11.36
CA PRO A 70 25.46 -40.35 12.66
C PRO A 70 24.32 -39.32 12.54
N ALA A 71 23.18 -39.64 13.15
CA ALA A 71 22.01 -38.76 13.16
C ALA A 71 21.13 -39.08 14.37
N LEU A 72 20.59 -38.04 15.00
CA LEU A 72 19.54 -38.21 16.00
C LEU A 72 18.20 -38.24 15.29
N ARG A 73 17.54 -39.40 15.26
CA ARG A 73 16.22 -39.58 14.65
C ARG A 73 15.27 -40.25 15.64
N LEU A 74 14.45 -39.45 16.30
CA LEU A 74 13.57 -39.89 17.38
C LEU A 74 12.10 -39.58 17.07
N THR A 75 11.22 -40.55 17.31
CA THR A 75 9.77 -40.38 17.15
C THR A 75 9.00 -40.82 18.40
N GLY A 76 7.99 -40.04 18.80
CA GLY A 76 7.00 -40.47 19.80
C GLY A 76 7.46 -40.34 21.25
N ALA A 77 8.49 -39.53 21.53
CA ALA A 77 9.14 -39.48 22.83
C ALA A 77 8.63 -38.34 23.72
N HIS A 78 8.48 -38.61 25.03
CA HIS A 78 8.37 -37.58 26.05
C HIS A 78 9.75 -37.25 26.61
N ILE A 79 10.25 -36.07 26.25
CA ILE A 79 11.57 -35.57 26.60
C ILE A 79 11.50 -34.81 27.93
N THR A 80 12.07 -35.40 28.98
CA THR A 80 12.07 -34.84 30.34
C THR A 80 13.37 -34.09 30.64
N GLY A 81 13.25 -32.97 31.36
CA GLY A 81 14.36 -32.08 31.67
C GLY A 81 14.75 -31.17 30.50
N ARG A 82 15.79 -30.37 30.69
CA ARG A 82 16.22 -29.36 29.73
C ARG A 82 17.24 -29.89 28.73
N LEU A 83 16.93 -29.81 27.44
CA LEU A 83 17.87 -30.06 26.36
C LEU A 83 18.71 -28.81 26.13
N ASP A 84 19.88 -28.74 26.76
CA ASP A 84 20.82 -27.63 26.60
C ASP A 84 21.99 -28.05 25.69
N LEU A 85 22.07 -27.41 24.54
CA LEU A 85 23.13 -27.54 23.54
C LEU A 85 23.86 -26.20 23.34
N GLY A 86 23.72 -25.25 24.27
CA GLY A 86 24.27 -23.91 24.14
C GLY A 86 25.80 -23.89 23.94
N PHE A 87 26.26 -23.10 22.99
CA PHE A 87 27.68 -22.92 22.65
C PHE A 87 28.43 -24.21 22.29
N THR A 88 27.72 -25.23 21.79
CA THR A 88 28.30 -26.51 21.37
C THR A 88 28.33 -26.66 19.84
N ASP A 89 29.18 -27.56 19.34
CA ASP A 89 29.19 -27.99 17.94
C ASP A 89 28.58 -29.39 17.83
N VAL A 90 27.39 -29.46 17.23
CA VAL A 90 26.62 -30.68 17.01
C VAL A 90 26.79 -31.13 15.56
N ALA A 91 27.74 -32.05 15.37
CA ALA A 91 28.15 -32.53 14.05
C ALA A 91 27.11 -33.39 13.31
N ALA A 92 26.07 -33.87 14.01
CA ALA A 92 25.01 -34.72 13.48
C ALA A 92 23.69 -33.94 13.32
N PRO A 93 22.84 -34.26 12.32
CA PRO A 93 21.51 -33.66 12.21
C PRO A 93 20.58 -34.17 13.32
N ILE A 94 19.69 -33.28 13.79
CA ILE A 94 18.68 -33.54 14.81
C ILE A 94 17.30 -33.61 14.15
N LEU A 95 16.65 -34.76 14.22
CA LEU A 95 15.30 -35.00 13.70
C LEU A 95 14.42 -35.57 14.83
N LEU A 96 13.44 -34.78 15.24
CA LEU A 96 12.48 -35.08 16.29
C LEU A 96 11.09 -34.99 15.69
N THR A 97 10.29 -36.04 15.84
CA THR A 97 8.94 -36.10 15.27
C THR A 97 7.96 -36.59 16.32
N ASP A 98 6.81 -35.95 16.47
CA ASP A 98 5.78 -36.38 17.42
C ASP A 98 6.34 -36.51 18.85
N CYS A 99 7.16 -35.55 19.27
CA CYS A 99 7.77 -35.54 20.59
C CYS A 99 7.17 -34.43 21.48
N ARG A 100 7.14 -34.67 22.79
CA ARG A 100 6.70 -33.71 23.81
C ARG A 100 7.85 -33.31 24.71
N PHE A 101 8.05 -32.02 24.95
CA PHE A 101 9.08 -31.50 25.85
C PHE A 101 8.47 -30.94 27.14
N ASP A 102 9.10 -31.21 28.29
CA ASP A 102 8.73 -30.55 29.55
C ASP A 102 9.37 -29.16 29.70
N GLU A 103 10.58 -28.96 29.16
CA GLU A 103 11.31 -27.70 29.21
C GLU A 103 11.74 -27.25 27.81
N ALA A 104 11.93 -25.94 27.63
CA ALA A 104 12.29 -25.36 26.34
C ALA A 104 13.70 -25.79 25.93
N PRO A 105 13.91 -26.36 24.72
CA PRO A 105 15.25 -26.63 24.23
C PRO A 105 16.06 -25.34 24.04
N LEU A 106 17.33 -25.38 24.45
CA LEU A 106 18.27 -24.26 24.36
C LEU A 106 19.41 -24.62 23.40
N LEU A 107 19.56 -23.83 22.34
CA LEU A 107 20.60 -23.93 21.32
C LEU A 107 21.35 -22.61 21.15
N ARG A 108 21.36 -21.76 22.18
CA ARG A 108 22.03 -20.46 22.16
C ARG A 108 23.48 -20.60 21.68
N GLY A 109 23.83 -19.95 20.57
CA GLY A 109 25.20 -19.98 20.04
C GLY A 109 25.69 -21.36 19.61
N ALA A 110 24.80 -22.36 19.52
CA ALA A 110 25.13 -23.70 19.07
C ALA A 110 25.35 -23.71 17.55
N ARG A 111 26.25 -24.58 17.08
CA ARG A 111 26.37 -24.94 15.67
C ARG A 111 25.76 -26.30 15.45
N THR A 112 24.89 -26.45 14.47
CA THR A 112 24.31 -27.75 14.11
C THR A 112 24.17 -27.91 12.60
N ARG A 113 24.18 -29.16 12.12
CA ARG A 113 23.92 -29.45 10.70
C ARG A 113 22.51 -29.05 10.29
N GLN A 114 21.51 -29.59 10.99
CA GLN A 114 20.09 -29.41 10.72
C GLN A 114 19.32 -29.64 12.01
N LEU A 115 18.28 -28.85 12.22
CA LEU A 115 17.33 -29.04 13.30
C LEU A 115 15.93 -29.18 12.70
N VAL A 116 15.37 -30.39 12.81
CA VAL A 116 14.03 -30.72 12.32
C VAL A 116 13.20 -31.19 13.49
N ILE A 117 12.18 -30.39 13.82
CA ILE A 117 11.19 -30.65 14.85
C ILE A 117 9.83 -30.64 14.12
N ARG A 118 9.19 -31.79 14.03
CA ARG A 118 7.89 -31.94 13.35
C ARG A 118 6.84 -32.50 14.27
N ASP A 119 5.63 -31.94 14.23
CA ASP A 119 4.49 -32.45 14.98
C ASP A 119 4.73 -32.53 16.50
N CYS A 120 5.61 -31.67 17.03
CA CYS A 120 6.03 -31.71 18.44
C CYS A 120 5.29 -30.66 19.29
N THR A 121 5.20 -30.91 20.59
CA THR A 121 4.78 -29.92 21.58
C THR A 121 5.97 -29.48 22.44
N LEU A 122 6.26 -28.18 22.46
CA LEU A 122 7.37 -27.61 23.21
C LEU A 122 6.97 -26.33 23.94
N PRO A 123 7.49 -26.07 25.15
CA PRO A 123 7.18 -24.86 25.90
C PRO A 123 7.92 -23.60 25.40
N GLY A 124 8.60 -23.70 24.26
CA GLY A 124 9.42 -22.66 23.64
C GLY A 124 10.64 -23.27 22.96
N LEU A 125 11.36 -22.49 22.16
CA LEU A 125 12.63 -22.88 21.53
C LEU A 125 13.55 -21.67 21.50
N VAL A 126 14.72 -21.78 22.12
CA VAL A 126 15.70 -20.69 22.16
C VAL A 126 16.91 -21.09 21.33
N ALA A 127 17.14 -20.45 20.20
CA ALA A 127 18.27 -20.68 19.32
C ALA A 127 18.94 -19.37 18.90
N ASP A 128 18.98 -18.38 19.80
CA ASP A 128 19.61 -17.09 19.54
C ASP A 128 21.11 -17.26 19.24
N THR A 129 21.62 -16.55 18.23
CA THR A 129 22.99 -16.64 17.72
C THR A 129 23.41 -18.02 17.22
N ALA A 130 22.48 -18.98 17.11
CA ALA A 130 22.80 -20.31 16.61
C ALA A 130 23.16 -20.29 15.12
N GLN A 131 23.99 -21.25 14.70
CA GLN A 131 24.38 -21.46 13.31
C GLN A 131 23.87 -22.82 12.85
N ILE A 132 22.96 -22.81 11.88
CA ILE A 132 22.34 -24.00 11.31
C ILE A 132 22.83 -24.11 9.87
N ASP A 133 23.72 -25.08 9.61
CA ASP A 133 24.36 -25.26 8.29
C ASP A 133 23.33 -25.62 7.19
N GLY A 134 22.18 -26.18 7.56
CA GLY A 134 21.10 -26.55 6.67
C GLY A 134 19.78 -25.91 7.10
N ARG A 135 18.73 -26.73 7.24
CA ARG A 135 17.37 -26.24 7.52
C ARG A 135 17.06 -26.20 9.01
N LEU A 136 16.28 -25.20 9.40
CA LEU A 136 15.54 -25.16 10.66
C LEU A 136 14.08 -25.41 10.35
N VAL A 137 13.58 -26.58 10.73
CA VAL A 137 12.18 -26.95 10.54
C VAL A 137 11.53 -27.05 11.91
N VAL A 138 10.48 -26.27 12.13
CA VAL A 138 9.56 -26.35 13.26
C VAL A 138 8.15 -26.33 12.67
N SER A 139 7.71 -27.46 12.13
CA SER A 139 6.49 -27.58 11.32
C SER A 139 5.46 -28.51 11.97
N GLY A 140 4.18 -28.16 11.92
CA GLY A 140 3.11 -28.89 12.61
C GLY A 140 3.21 -28.83 14.14
N CYS A 141 4.04 -27.94 14.69
CA CYS A 141 4.36 -27.92 16.11
C CYS A 141 3.38 -27.05 16.91
N HIS A 142 3.27 -27.33 18.20
CA HIS A 142 2.60 -26.46 19.16
C HIS A 142 3.59 -25.90 20.19
N LEU A 143 3.83 -24.60 20.12
CA LEU A 143 4.69 -23.88 21.04
C LEU A 143 3.82 -23.09 22.03
N THR A 144 3.90 -23.44 23.31
CA THR A 144 3.21 -22.71 24.39
C THR A 144 4.05 -21.57 24.98
N GLY A 145 5.17 -21.25 24.32
CA GLY A 145 6.10 -20.19 24.70
C GLY A 145 6.89 -19.73 23.47
N PRO A 146 7.88 -18.85 23.66
CA PRO A 146 8.48 -18.11 22.55
C PRO A 146 9.41 -18.96 21.69
N LEU A 147 9.44 -18.63 20.39
CA LEU A 147 10.48 -19.03 19.45
C LEU A 147 11.49 -17.89 19.30
N VAL A 148 12.71 -18.07 19.78
CA VAL A 148 13.76 -17.04 19.79
C VAL A 148 14.87 -17.43 18.82
N LEU A 149 14.97 -16.68 17.72
CA LEU A 149 15.92 -16.81 16.62
C LEU A 149 16.75 -15.53 16.40
N ASN A 150 16.96 -14.76 17.46
CA ASN A 150 17.68 -13.49 17.38
C ASN A 150 19.13 -13.72 16.92
N ARG A 151 19.53 -13.08 15.81
CA ARG A 151 20.84 -13.23 15.17
C ARG A 151 21.20 -14.67 14.79
N THR A 152 20.21 -15.53 14.61
CA THR A 152 20.42 -16.91 14.14
C THR A 152 20.78 -16.89 12.66
N GLN A 153 21.73 -17.74 12.27
CA GLN A 153 22.15 -17.93 10.88
C GLN A 153 21.65 -19.29 10.41
N ILE A 154 20.82 -19.30 9.39
CA ILE A 154 20.23 -20.49 8.78
C ILE A 154 20.71 -20.50 7.32
N ASN A 155 21.62 -21.41 6.99
CA ASN A 155 22.20 -21.50 5.65
C ASN A 155 21.29 -22.24 4.65
N GLY A 156 20.16 -22.76 5.11
CA GLY A 156 19.06 -23.26 4.29
C GLY A 156 17.75 -22.53 4.60
N GLU A 157 16.68 -23.31 4.61
CA GLU A 157 15.30 -22.87 4.80
C GLU A 157 14.89 -22.79 6.29
N LEU A 158 14.03 -21.82 6.62
CA LEU A 158 13.26 -21.75 7.85
C LEU A 158 11.81 -22.20 7.56
N ASP A 159 11.42 -23.36 8.05
CA ASP A 159 10.08 -23.93 7.82
C ASP A 159 9.27 -23.92 9.12
N LEU A 160 8.29 -23.03 9.22
CA LEU A 160 7.34 -22.88 10.32
C LEU A 160 5.91 -23.27 9.93
N ARG A 161 5.73 -24.05 8.85
CA ARG A 161 4.41 -24.35 8.32
C ARG A 161 3.54 -25.14 9.30
N ASP A 162 2.26 -24.81 9.32
CA ASP A 162 1.23 -25.45 10.15
C ASP A 162 1.53 -25.41 11.67
N THR A 163 2.43 -24.53 12.11
CA THR A 163 2.82 -24.39 13.50
C THR A 163 1.95 -23.37 14.23
N ARG A 164 1.72 -23.60 15.53
CA ARG A 164 0.97 -22.71 16.42
C ARG A 164 1.88 -22.23 17.54
N ILE A 165 2.06 -20.93 17.67
CA ILE A 165 2.91 -20.32 18.69
C ILE A 165 2.07 -19.34 19.48
N GLY A 166 1.92 -19.57 20.78
CA GLY A 166 1.19 -18.67 21.66
C GLY A 166 1.87 -18.54 23.01
N VAL A 167 2.04 -17.29 23.47
CA VAL A 167 2.62 -17.02 24.79
C VAL A 167 1.50 -16.65 25.77
N PRO A 168 1.39 -17.32 26.93
CA PRO A 168 0.43 -16.96 27.96
C PRO A 168 0.61 -15.49 28.37
N GLY A 169 -0.49 -14.70 28.33
CA GLY A 169 -0.49 -13.29 28.73
C GLY A 169 -0.44 -12.27 27.58
N ALA A 170 -0.35 -12.72 26.31
CA ALA A 170 -0.37 -11.84 25.13
C ALA A 170 -1.69 -11.04 24.94
N GLY A 171 -2.76 -11.39 25.66
CA GLY A 171 -4.08 -10.74 25.61
C GLY A 171 -4.52 -10.02 26.88
N THR A 172 -3.65 -9.87 27.89
CA THR A 172 -3.98 -9.13 29.13
C THR A 172 -3.66 -7.64 28.99
N GLU A 173 -4.66 -6.83 29.32
CA GLU A 173 -4.79 -5.39 29.05
C GLU A 173 -3.53 -4.54 29.32
N ALA A 174 -3.41 -3.48 28.51
CA ALA A 174 -2.45 -2.40 28.62
C ALA A 174 -2.48 -1.71 30.00
N GLY A 175 -1.75 -2.28 30.96
CA GLY A 175 -1.50 -1.72 32.28
C GLY A 175 -0.03 -1.35 32.46
N THR A 176 0.28 -0.07 32.28
CA THR A 176 1.45 0.63 32.84
C THR A 176 2.79 -0.13 32.85
N SER A 177 3.42 -0.28 31.69
CA SER A 177 4.89 -0.28 31.62
C SER A 177 5.33 0.78 30.61
N THR A 178 6.00 1.81 31.12
CA THR A 178 6.65 2.85 30.33
C THR A 178 7.72 2.24 29.42
N GLY A 179 7.44 2.22 28.10
CA GLY A 179 8.42 1.95 27.05
C GLY A 179 7.97 0.86 26.06
N THR A 180 7.58 1.28 24.84
CA THR A 180 7.24 0.48 23.64
C THR A 180 6.09 -0.53 23.81
N GLY A 181 5.03 -0.38 23.00
CA GLY A 181 3.82 -1.23 23.00
C GLY A 181 4.04 -2.67 22.53
N ALA A 182 4.92 -3.41 23.21
CA ALA A 182 5.19 -4.81 22.94
C ALA A 182 4.22 -5.68 23.75
N GLY A 183 3.19 -6.20 23.09
CA GLY A 183 2.55 -7.44 23.56
C GLY A 183 3.61 -8.56 23.64
N ALA A 184 3.33 -9.63 24.39
CA ALA A 184 4.26 -10.75 24.55
C ALA A 184 4.82 -11.22 23.19
N GLU A 185 6.14 -11.28 23.07
CA GLU A 185 6.82 -11.71 21.84
C GLU A 185 6.72 -13.22 21.69
N ALA A 186 5.93 -13.67 20.71
CA ALA A 186 5.78 -15.09 20.39
C ALA A 186 6.92 -15.58 19.50
N ILE A 187 7.35 -14.76 18.55
CA ILE A 187 8.50 -15.04 17.69
C ILE A 187 9.43 -13.82 17.69
N SER A 188 10.69 -14.04 18.03
CA SER A 188 11.73 -12.99 18.05
C SER A 188 12.89 -13.45 17.16
N ALA A 189 12.96 -12.95 15.94
CA ALA A 189 13.94 -13.27 14.90
C ALA A 189 14.73 -12.02 14.46
N ILE A 190 15.05 -11.14 15.42
CA ILE A 190 15.74 -9.87 15.17
C ILE A 190 17.11 -10.16 14.57
N HIS A 191 17.40 -9.54 13.42
CA HIS A 191 18.64 -9.75 12.67
C HIS A 191 18.94 -11.22 12.32
N ALA A 192 17.92 -12.08 12.24
CA ALA A 192 18.09 -13.42 11.70
C ALA A 192 18.54 -13.37 10.24
N GLN A 193 19.33 -14.35 9.82
CA GLN A 193 19.81 -14.51 8.45
C GLN A 193 19.35 -15.88 7.95
N VAL A 194 18.55 -15.88 6.88
CA VAL A 194 18.04 -17.10 6.24
C VAL A 194 18.52 -17.08 4.79
N ALA A 195 19.35 -18.04 4.41
CA ALA A 195 19.92 -18.10 3.06
C ALA A 195 18.97 -18.75 2.03
N GLY A 196 17.94 -19.46 2.47
CA GLY A 196 16.83 -19.94 1.65
C GLY A 196 15.52 -19.24 2.00
N ASP A 197 14.42 -19.96 1.81
CA ASP A 197 13.07 -19.45 2.07
C ASP A 197 12.72 -19.46 3.56
N ALA A 198 11.85 -18.53 3.94
CA ALA A 198 11.15 -18.55 5.22
C ALA A 198 9.68 -18.92 4.97
N LEU A 199 9.34 -20.19 5.15
CA LEU A 199 8.00 -20.72 4.90
C LEU A 199 7.18 -20.70 6.19
N CYS A 200 6.12 -19.90 6.22
CA CYS A 200 5.21 -19.75 7.36
C CYS A 200 3.74 -20.00 6.96
N THR A 201 3.52 -20.84 5.93
CA THR A 201 2.19 -21.23 5.48
C THR A 201 1.35 -21.77 6.65
N ASN A 202 0.11 -21.27 6.83
CA ASN A 202 -0.81 -21.62 7.92
C ASN A 202 -0.25 -21.44 9.35
N LEU A 203 0.80 -20.63 9.53
CA LEU A 203 1.34 -20.30 10.85
C LEU A 203 0.29 -19.53 11.67
N ALA A 204 0.04 -19.96 12.91
CA ALA A 204 -0.82 -19.25 13.85
C ALA A 204 0.02 -18.66 14.98
N VAL A 205 -0.01 -17.34 15.16
CA VAL A 205 0.75 -16.62 16.18
C VAL A 205 -0.19 -15.81 17.08
N GLU A 206 -0.13 -16.09 18.37
CA GLU A 206 -0.77 -15.29 19.43
C GLU A 206 0.32 -14.50 20.17
N GLY A 207 0.46 -13.22 19.84
CA GLY A 207 1.54 -12.33 20.26
C GLY A 207 2.28 -11.70 19.09
N THR A 208 3.37 -10.99 19.40
CA THR A 208 4.17 -10.27 18.39
C THR A 208 5.06 -11.25 17.62
N PHE A 209 5.04 -11.19 16.28
CA PHE A 209 6.07 -11.76 15.41
C PHE A 209 7.04 -10.66 14.98
N ARG A 210 8.24 -10.64 15.58
CA ARG A 210 9.29 -9.66 15.27
C ARG A 210 10.43 -10.28 14.47
N LEU A 211 10.79 -9.66 13.36
CA LEU A 211 11.93 -10.00 12.50
C LEU A 211 12.69 -8.74 12.05
N SER A 212 12.70 -7.71 12.89
CA SER A 212 13.33 -6.42 12.58
C SER A 212 14.81 -6.61 12.18
N GLY A 213 15.18 -6.04 11.03
CA GLY A 213 16.53 -6.09 10.49
C GLY A 213 17.00 -7.47 10.03
N ALA A 214 16.10 -8.45 9.88
CA ALA A 214 16.42 -9.76 9.32
C ALA A 214 16.70 -9.70 7.80
N SER A 215 17.45 -10.69 7.30
CA SER A 215 17.72 -10.89 5.87
C SER A 215 17.27 -12.28 5.47
N ILE A 216 16.46 -12.37 4.42
CA ILE A 216 15.97 -13.61 3.82
C ILE A 216 16.38 -13.57 2.34
N GLU A 217 17.25 -14.48 1.93
CA GLU A 217 17.75 -14.53 0.54
C GLU A 217 16.79 -15.27 -0.40
N GLY A 218 15.78 -15.96 0.13
CA GLY A 218 14.67 -16.55 -0.62
C GLY A 218 13.35 -15.79 -0.46
N GLU A 219 12.25 -16.51 -0.62
CA GLU A 219 10.88 -16.01 -0.40
C GLU A 219 10.55 -15.97 1.11
N PHE A 220 9.75 -14.98 1.52
CA PHE A 220 9.06 -15.01 2.81
C PHE A 220 7.56 -15.23 2.59
N ASP A 221 7.11 -16.45 2.85
CA ASP A 221 5.73 -16.89 2.61
C ASP A 221 4.92 -16.95 3.92
N LEU A 222 3.84 -16.18 3.99
CA LEU A 222 2.83 -16.14 5.06
C LEU A 222 1.43 -16.52 4.55
N GLU A 223 1.33 -17.30 3.47
CA GLU A 223 0.06 -17.81 2.95
C GLU A 223 -0.76 -18.48 4.08
N GLY A 224 -2.04 -18.12 4.22
CA GLY A 224 -2.93 -18.68 5.23
C GLY A 224 -2.55 -18.39 6.69
N ALA A 225 -1.50 -17.62 6.98
CA ALA A 225 -1.08 -17.36 8.35
C ALA A 225 -2.08 -16.44 9.10
N SER A 226 -2.21 -16.64 10.40
CA SER A 226 -3.06 -15.87 11.31
C SER A 226 -2.23 -15.27 12.43
N LEU A 227 -2.01 -13.95 12.37
CA LEU A 227 -1.25 -13.21 13.37
C LEU A 227 -2.20 -12.39 14.25
N ARG A 228 -2.19 -12.61 15.56
CA ARG A 228 -3.08 -11.92 16.51
C ARG A 228 -2.27 -11.26 17.63
N ALA A 229 -2.31 -9.93 17.64
CA ALA A 229 -1.78 -9.07 18.68
C ALA A 229 -2.63 -7.79 18.78
N PRO A 230 -3.90 -7.88 19.23
CA PRO A 230 -4.82 -6.75 19.26
C PRO A 230 -4.25 -5.57 20.07
N GLY A 231 -4.28 -4.37 19.48
CA GLY A 231 -3.72 -3.16 20.10
C GLY A 231 -2.18 -3.10 20.14
N ALA A 232 -1.49 -4.08 19.53
CA ALA A 232 -0.04 -4.15 19.43
C ALA A 232 0.41 -4.44 17.98
N ASN A 233 1.68 -4.76 17.79
CA ASN A 233 2.22 -5.14 16.50
C ASN A 233 2.04 -6.65 16.29
N ALA A 234 1.24 -7.06 15.32
CA ALA A 234 1.11 -8.46 14.93
C ALA A 234 2.36 -8.94 14.18
N LEU A 235 2.90 -8.09 13.30
CA LEU A 235 4.14 -8.34 12.55
C LEU A 235 5.02 -7.09 12.58
N ASP A 236 6.26 -7.24 13.04
CA ASP A 236 7.30 -6.22 13.03
C ASP A 236 8.45 -6.66 12.11
N ALA A 237 8.39 -6.21 10.86
CA ALA A 237 9.37 -6.44 9.81
C ALA A 237 10.15 -5.16 9.46
N TYR A 238 10.42 -4.32 10.47
CA TYR A 238 11.18 -3.08 10.33
C TYR A 238 12.58 -3.33 9.75
N HIS A 239 12.94 -2.67 8.64
CA HIS A 239 14.20 -2.87 7.88
C HIS A 239 14.51 -4.33 7.48
N VAL A 240 13.49 -5.16 7.23
CA VAL A 240 13.72 -6.50 6.66
C VAL A 240 14.25 -6.39 5.23
N ARG A 241 15.15 -7.30 4.84
CA ARG A 241 15.56 -7.50 3.45
C ARG A 241 15.08 -8.87 2.98
N ILE A 242 14.39 -8.90 1.85
CA ILE A 242 13.89 -10.11 1.21
C ILE A 242 14.34 -10.07 -0.25
N ALA A 243 15.11 -11.07 -0.68
CA ALA A 243 15.67 -11.08 -2.04
C ALA A 243 14.67 -11.60 -3.08
N GLU A 244 13.63 -12.33 -2.67
CA GLU A 244 12.53 -12.74 -3.55
C GLU A 244 11.20 -12.10 -3.12
N ASP A 245 10.09 -12.84 -3.21
CA ASP A 245 8.74 -12.35 -2.96
C ASP A 245 8.42 -12.32 -1.44
N PHE A 246 7.54 -11.40 -1.04
CA PHE A 246 6.98 -11.32 0.30
C PHE A 246 5.46 -11.54 0.23
N THR A 247 5.06 -12.77 0.50
CA THR A 247 3.72 -13.29 0.17
C THR A 247 2.86 -13.38 1.42
N PHE A 248 1.68 -12.77 1.38
CA PHE A 248 0.64 -12.84 2.42
C PHE A 248 -0.68 -13.39 1.85
N HIS A 249 -0.66 -14.17 0.78
CA HIS A 249 -1.90 -14.57 0.13
C HIS A 249 -1.83 -15.99 -0.43
N PRO A 250 -3.01 -16.64 -0.61
CA PRO A 250 -4.32 -16.25 -0.09
C PRO A 250 -4.48 -16.48 1.43
N GLY A 251 -5.58 -15.99 2.01
CA GLY A 251 -6.05 -16.43 3.33
C GLY A 251 -5.36 -15.85 4.56
N PHE A 252 -4.37 -14.97 4.41
CA PHE A 252 -3.71 -14.32 5.53
C PHE A 252 -4.66 -13.41 6.32
N THR A 253 -4.55 -13.48 7.64
CA THR A 253 -5.28 -12.59 8.56
C THR A 253 -4.36 -12.00 9.61
N ALA A 254 -4.53 -10.71 9.89
CA ALA A 254 -3.82 -10.02 10.96
C ALA A 254 -4.77 -9.16 11.80
N GLU A 255 -4.68 -9.32 13.12
CA GLU A 255 -5.30 -8.45 14.12
C GLU A 255 -4.20 -7.72 14.90
N GLY A 256 -4.11 -6.40 14.75
CA GLY A 256 -2.97 -5.59 15.17
C GLY A 256 -2.23 -4.97 13.97
N ARG A 257 -1.15 -4.24 14.26
CA ARG A 257 -0.38 -3.51 13.23
C ARG A 257 0.63 -4.42 12.53
N ILE A 258 0.75 -4.29 11.22
CA ILE A 258 1.86 -4.81 10.41
C ILE A 258 2.81 -3.67 10.08
N ILE A 259 4.08 -3.79 10.46
CA ILE A 259 5.13 -2.82 10.19
C ILE A 259 6.10 -3.39 9.15
N LEU A 260 6.18 -2.75 8.00
CA LEU A 260 7.15 -3.01 6.93
C LEU A 260 8.12 -1.83 6.75
N THR A 261 8.11 -0.83 7.64
CA THR A 261 8.87 0.40 7.47
C THR A 261 10.36 0.13 7.20
N GLY A 262 10.89 0.73 6.13
CA GLY A 262 12.27 0.56 5.67
C GLY A 262 12.59 -0.80 5.01
N ALA A 263 11.59 -1.65 4.78
CA ALA A 263 11.80 -2.94 4.13
C ALA A 263 12.30 -2.78 2.68
N THR A 264 13.16 -3.70 2.25
CA THR A 264 13.60 -3.82 0.86
C THR A 264 13.25 -5.21 0.34
N VAL A 265 12.45 -5.26 -0.72
CA VAL A 265 11.99 -6.50 -1.35
C VAL A 265 12.40 -6.48 -2.82
N ALA A 266 13.27 -7.40 -3.23
CA ALA A 266 13.82 -7.41 -4.58
C ALA A 266 12.88 -8.01 -5.63
N ALA A 267 11.73 -8.55 -5.21
CA ALA A 267 10.67 -9.01 -6.09
C ALA A 267 9.35 -8.26 -5.83
N ALA A 268 8.27 -8.93 -5.42
CA ALA A 268 6.96 -8.33 -5.16
C ALA A 268 6.51 -8.51 -3.70
N ILE A 269 5.60 -7.64 -3.25
CA ILE A 269 4.87 -7.77 -1.99
C ILE A 269 3.40 -8.02 -2.33
N GLY A 270 2.80 -9.10 -1.81
CA GLY A 270 1.44 -9.49 -2.15
C GLY A 270 0.52 -9.68 -0.94
N PHE A 271 -0.61 -8.99 -0.91
CA PHE A 271 -1.66 -9.06 0.12
C PHE A 271 -3.04 -9.48 -0.44
N CYS A 272 -3.07 -10.08 -1.63
CA CYS A 272 -4.30 -10.45 -2.34
C CYS A 272 -5.28 -11.24 -1.47
N GLY A 273 -6.47 -10.70 -1.24
CA GLY A 273 -7.51 -11.38 -0.44
C GLY A 273 -7.23 -11.46 1.07
N ALA A 274 -6.18 -10.82 1.58
CA ALA A 274 -5.88 -10.78 3.01
C ALA A 274 -6.91 -9.98 3.81
N ARG A 275 -6.94 -10.18 5.14
CA ARG A 275 -7.79 -9.42 6.07
C ARG A 275 -6.94 -8.80 7.17
N LEU A 276 -6.88 -7.47 7.18
CA LEU A 276 -6.11 -6.70 8.15
C LEU A 276 -7.07 -5.90 9.05
N SER A 277 -6.90 -5.98 10.36
CA SER A 277 -7.76 -5.32 11.33
C SER A 277 -6.94 -4.67 12.44
N ASN A 278 -6.96 -3.35 12.50
CA ASN A 278 -6.50 -2.55 13.63
C ASN A 278 -7.35 -1.27 13.72
N PRO A 279 -8.64 -1.39 14.12
CA PRO A 279 -9.60 -0.30 14.04
C PRO A 279 -9.17 0.90 14.89
N GLY A 280 -9.28 2.10 14.31
CA GLY A 280 -8.88 3.36 14.96
C GLY A 280 -7.38 3.66 14.95
N ASP A 281 -6.56 2.77 14.38
CA ASP A 281 -5.13 2.96 14.21
C ASP A 281 -4.66 2.41 12.84
N ILE A 282 -3.36 2.27 12.63
CA ILE A 282 -2.73 1.80 11.40
C ILE A 282 -2.75 0.27 11.39
N ALA A 283 -3.35 -0.32 10.36
CA ALA A 283 -3.32 -1.77 10.12
C ALA A 283 -2.07 -2.18 9.33
N LEU A 284 -1.67 -1.38 8.34
CA LEU A 284 -0.47 -1.62 7.53
C LEU A 284 0.39 -0.34 7.44
N GLU A 285 1.60 -0.42 7.97
CA GLU A 285 2.60 0.65 7.96
C GLU A 285 3.79 0.23 7.09
N ALA A 286 3.85 0.73 5.85
CA ALA A 286 4.94 0.54 4.91
C ALA A 286 5.53 1.90 4.54
N VAL A 287 6.25 2.52 5.47
CA VAL A 287 6.92 3.80 5.23
C VAL A 287 8.33 3.56 4.69
N ASP A 288 8.73 4.32 3.67
CA ASP A 288 10.05 4.23 3.04
C ASP A 288 10.43 2.81 2.57
N VAL A 289 9.43 2.05 2.10
CA VAL A 289 9.64 0.70 1.54
C VAL A 289 10.16 0.79 0.10
N THR A 290 11.08 -0.10 -0.27
CA THR A 290 11.50 -0.27 -1.66
C THR A 290 11.12 -1.67 -2.13
N VAL A 291 10.30 -1.75 -3.17
CA VAL A 291 9.94 -3.00 -3.84
C VAL A 291 10.30 -2.90 -5.33
N ALA A 292 11.09 -3.85 -5.83
CA ALA A 292 11.62 -3.76 -7.18
C ALA A 292 10.56 -4.01 -8.26
N ARG A 293 9.53 -4.80 -7.95
CA ARG A 293 8.39 -5.07 -8.83
C ARG A 293 7.11 -4.48 -8.23
N ASN A 294 6.12 -5.34 -7.96
CA ASN A 294 4.76 -4.96 -7.62
C ASN A 294 4.56 -4.86 -6.10
N PHE A 295 3.74 -3.90 -5.69
CA PHE A 295 3.09 -3.92 -4.38
C PHE A 295 1.60 -4.19 -4.63
N ASP A 296 1.20 -5.45 -4.52
CA ASP A 296 -0.16 -5.90 -4.81
C ASP A 296 -0.99 -5.97 -3.52
N LEU A 297 -1.86 -4.98 -3.35
CA LEU A 297 -2.89 -4.91 -2.31
C LEU A 297 -4.28 -5.24 -2.89
N GLY A 298 -4.34 -5.81 -4.10
CA GLY A 298 -5.57 -6.00 -4.85
C GLY A 298 -6.37 -7.27 -4.51
N LEU A 299 -7.28 -7.63 -5.41
CA LEU A 299 -8.00 -8.92 -5.47
C LEU A 299 -8.68 -9.32 -4.14
N GLY A 300 -9.38 -8.37 -3.50
CA GLY A 300 -10.25 -8.65 -2.36
C GLY A 300 -9.62 -8.46 -0.97
N LEU A 301 -8.47 -7.79 -0.88
CA LEU A 301 -7.94 -7.29 0.40
C LEU A 301 -9.01 -6.51 1.16
N ARG A 302 -9.15 -6.78 2.46
CA ARG A 302 -10.00 -6.01 3.37
C ARG A 302 -9.18 -5.44 4.51
N VAL A 303 -9.28 -4.13 4.70
CA VAL A 303 -8.59 -3.42 5.79
C VAL A 303 -9.59 -2.60 6.61
N ASP A 304 -9.62 -2.87 7.92
CA ASP A 304 -10.23 -2.00 8.94
C ASP A 304 -9.10 -1.35 9.75
N GLY A 305 -8.84 -0.07 9.50
CA GLY A 305 -7.65 0.65 9.94
C GLY A 305 -6.95 1.38 8.78
N ALA A 306 -5.93 2.18 9.08
CA ALA A 306 -5.20 2.92 8.07
C ALA A 306 -4.14 2.07 7.34
N VAL A 307 -3.95 2.34 6.04
CA VAL A 307 -2.82 1.87 5.23
C VAL A 307 -1.92 3.06 4.91
N LYS A 308 -0.64 2.99 5.32
CA LYS A 308 0.37 4.02 5.05
C LYS A 308 1.47 3.48 4.17
N LEU A 309 1.64 4.05 2.98
CA LEU A 309 2.68 3.74 1.99
C LEU A 309 3.62 4.94 1.76
N ASP A 310 3.74 5.82 2.76
CA ASP A 310 4.46 7.10 2.62
C ASP A 310 5.93 6.86 2.26
N GLY A 311 6.46 7.59 1.26
CA GLY A 311 7.85 7.45 0.80
C GLY A 311 8.17 6.12 0.09
N THR A 312 7.18 5.23 -0.09
CA THR A 312 7.41 3.93 -0.74
C THR A 312 7.73 4.08 -2.22
N HIS A 313 8.71 3.30 -2.69
CA HIS A 313 9.12 3.19 -4.08
C HIS A 313 8.74 1.80 -4.61
N VAL A 314 7.86 1.79 -5.61
CA VAL A 314 7.39 0.58 -6.30
C VAL A 314 7.91 0.61 -7.73
N GLY A 315 8.71 -0.39 -8.11
CA GLY A 315 9.38 -0.38 -9.41
C GLY A 315 8.44 -0.56 -10.61
N THR A 316 7.31 -1.24 -10.41
CA THR A 316 6.27 -1.45 -11.43
C THR A 316 4.91 -0.94 -10.95
N GLU A 317 4.04 -1.80 -10.42
CA GLU A 317 2.64 -1.49 -10.13
C GLU A 317 2.35 -1.47 -8.63
N LEU A 318 1.73 -0.40 -8.17
CA LEU A 318 1.00 -0.35 -6.90
C LEU A 318 -0.49 -0.60 -7.17
N SER A 319 -1.02 -1.76 -6.78
CA SER A 319 -2.40 -2.14 -7.10
C SER A 319 -3.27 -2.19 -5.85
N LEU A 320 -4.39 -1.47 -5.84
CA LEU A 320 -5.48 -1.58 -4.85
C LEU A 320 -6.77 -2.08 -5.50
N ARG A 321 -6.65 -2.76 -6.64
CA ARG A 321 -7.78 -3.23 -7.43
C ARG A 321 -8.69 -4.14 -6.60
N ASP A 322 -9.99 -3.89 -6.59
CA ASP A 322 -10.98 -4.68 -5.83
C ASP A 322 -10.74 -4.76 -4.30
N ALA A 323 -9.85 -3.91 -3.76
CA ALA A 323 -9.63 -3.82 -2.32
C ALA A 323 -10.77 -3.06 -1.60
N GLU A 324 -10.91 -3.30 -0.31
CA GLU A 324 -11.80 -2.56 0.59
C GLU A 324 -11.03 -1.96 1.75
N LEU A 325 -11.02 -0.64 1.83
CA LEU A 325 -10.34 0.09 2.89
C LEU A 325 -11.35 0.89 3.69
N THR A 326 -11.29 0.78 5.02
CA THR A 326 -12.18 1.48 5.95
C THR A 326 -11.36 2.01 7.11
N HIS A 327 -11.39 3.33 7.32
CA HIS A 327 -10.82 4.00 8.48
C HIS A 327 -11.63 5.27 8.75
N LYS A 328 -12.73 5.09 9.48
CA LYS A 328 -13.70 6.16 9.72
C LYS A 328 -13.04 7.34 10.44
N ASN A 329 -13.34 8.55 9.99
CA ASN A 329 -12.84 9.81 10.55
C ASN A 329 -11.31 10.01 10.48
N GLY A 330 -10.60 9.22 9.67
CA GLY A 330 -9.16 9.34 9.47
C GLY A 330 -8.74 9.22 8.01
N THR A 331 -7.42 9.21 7.78
CA THR A 331 -6.85 8.84 6.48
C THR A 331 -6.83 7.33 6.38
N ALA A 332 -7.61 6.76 5.45
CA ALA A 332 -7.65 5.32 5.21
C ALA A 332 -6.48 4.85 4.34
N LEU A 333 -6.05 5.68 3.39
CA LEU A 333 -4.91 5.40 2.52
C LEU A 333 -4.00 6.63 2.44
N SER A 334 -2.75 6.48 2.87
CA SER A 334 -1.71 7.49 2.71
C SER A 334 -0.69 7.01 1.69
N LEU A 335 -0.51 7.79 0.62
CA LEU A 335 0.44 7.60 -0.47
C LEU A 335 1.40 8.79 -0.55
N ARG A 336 1.76 9.40 0.58
CA ARG A 336 2.51 10.66 0.55
C ARG A 336 3.92 10.41 0.03
N ALA A 337 4.32 11.15 -0.99
CA ALA A 337 5.63 10.97 -1.64
C ALA A 337 5.88 9.55 -2.19
N THR A 338 4.85 8.72 -2.34
CA THR A 338 4.95 7.39 -2.95
C THR A 338 5.30 7.53 -4.44
N GLN A 339 6.12 6.61 -4.95
CA GLN A 339 6.53 6.57 -6.35
C GLN A 339 6.19 5.20 -6.94
N ALA A 340 5.50 5.17 -8.07
CA ALA A 340 5.17 3.94 -8.79
C ALA A 340 5.02 4.20 -10.29
N ARG A 341 5.43 3.26 -11.15
CA ARG A 341 5.24 3.38 -12.61
C ARG A 341 3.77 3.23 -12.99
N GLU A 342 3.05 2.35 -12.30
CA GLU A 342 1.62 2.16 -12.47
C GLU A 342 0.94 2.19 -11.10
N THR A 343 -0.25 2.77 -11.03
CA THR A 343 -1.02 2.86 -9.78
C THR A 343 -2.48 2.60 -10.08
N ASP A 344 -3.01 1.49 -9.58
CA ASP A 344 -4.42 1.13 -9.71
C ASP A 344 -5.19 1.43 -8.43
N LEU A 345 -6.08 2.43 -8.49
CA LEU A 345 -6.95 2.85 -7.39
C LEU A 345 -8.40 2.41 -7.60
N ARG A 346 -8.67 1.44 -8.48
CA ARG A 346 -10.02 0.90 -8.72
C ARG A 346 -10.41 -0.11 -7.65
N THR A 347 -10.67 0.40 -6.45
CA THR A 347 -11.17 -0.38 -5.30
C THR A 347 -12.58 -0.92 -5.56
N ARG A 348 -13.02 -1.90 -4.76
CA ARG A 348 -14.36 -2.53 -4.93
C ARG A 348 -15.53 -1.56 -4.69
N ARG A 349 -15.27 -0.51 -3.91
CA ARG A 349 -16.17 0.58 -3.54
C ARG A 349 -15.32 1.80 -3.16
N PRO A 350 -15.88 3.02 -3.08
CA PRO A 350 -15.16 4.16 -2.55
C PRO A 350 -14.52 3.84 -1.19
N ILE A 351 -13.25 4.25 -1.04
CA ILE A 351 -12.54 4.13 0.24
C ILE A 351 -13.30 4.91 1.32
N ASP A 352 -13.62 4.26 2.44
CA ASP A 352 -14.31 4.87 3.58
C ASP A 352 -13.27 5.55 4.49
N GLY A 353 -12.94 6.79 4.15
CA GLY A 353 -11.94 7.63 4.81
C GLY A 353 -11.25 8.57 3.81
N ALA A 354 -10.30 9.37 4.30
CA ALA A 354 -9.52 10.24 3.42
C ALA A 354 -8.42 9.46 2.68
N VAL A 355 -8.13 9.86 1.44
CA VAL A 355 -6.97 9.41 0.67
C VAL A 355 -6.00 10.57 0.50
N ASP A 356 -4.76 10.38 0.93
CA ASP A 356 -3.73 11.41 0.93
C ASP A 356 -2.56 11.02 0.02
N ALA A 357 -2.52 11.56 -1.20
CA ALA A 357 -1.47 11.31 -2.18
C ALA A 357 -0.57 12.55 -2.38
N ARG A 358 -0.42 13.38 -1.34
CA ARG A 358 0.40 14.59 -1.44
C ARG A 358 1.86 14.27 -1.79
N ASN A 359 2.43 15.01 -2.72
CA ASN A 359 3.79 14.81 -3.26
C ASN A 359 4.03 13.46 -3.97
N ALA A 360 2.98 12.66 -4.23
CA ALA A 360 3.14 11.39 -4.92
C ALA A 360 3.61 11.59 -6.38
N ARG A 361 4.40 10.64 -6.89
CA ARG A 361 4.82 10.57 -8.29
C ARG A 361 4.34 9.27 -8.90
N LEU A 362 3.19 9.33 -9.53
CA LEU A 362 2.52 8.17 -10.11
C LEU A 362 2.81 8.17 -11.62
N GLY A 363 3.02 7.03 -12.26
CA GLY A 363 3.13 6.98 -13.72
C GLY A 363 1.74 6.95 -14.35
N THR A 364 1.29 5.77 -14.78
CA THR A 364 -0.07 5.55 -15.24
C THR A 364 -1.01 5.37 -14.04
N LEU A 365 -2.00 6.26 -13.93
CA LEU A 365 -3.04 6.18 -12.92
C LEU A 365 -4.29 5.51 -13.51
N TYR A 366 -4.67 4.37 -12.93
CA TYR A 366 -5.96 3.72 -13.17
C TYR A 366 -6.91 4.10 -12.06
N ASP A 367 -8.02 4.75 -12.43
CA ASP A 367 -9.07 5.13 -11.49
C ASP A 367 -10.43 5.05 -12.16
N ALA A 368 -11.50 5.07 -11.35
CA ALA A 368 -12.87 5.06 -11.82
C ALA A 368 -13.72 5.98 -10.94
N GLN A 369 -14.70 6.67 -11.55
CA GLN A 369 -15.46 7.72 -10.86
C GLN A 369 -16.28 7.18 -9.67
N ASP A 370 -16.74 5.94 -9.79
CA ASP A 370 -17.48 5.18 -8.79
C ASP A 370 -16.60 4.70 -7.63
N THR A 371 -15.28 4.76 -7.74
CA THR A 371 -14.34 4.38 -6.67
C THR A 371 -13.70 5.58 -5.96
N TRP A 372 -13.97 6.81 -6.42
CA TRP A 372 -13.35 8.01 -5.82
C TRP A 372 -13.79 8.24 -4.37
N PRO A 373 -12.83 8.46 -3.44
CA PRO A 373 -13.13 8.71 -2.04
C PRO A 373 -13.79 10.08 -1.82
N ALA A 374 -14.40 10.28 -0.66
CA ALA A 374 -15.04 11.55 -0.32
C ALA A 374 -14.02 12.69 -0.13
N ASP A 375 -12.90 12.42 0.55
CA ASP A 375 -11.76 13.34 0.72
C ASP A 375 -10.53 12.80 -0.01
N LEU A 376 -10.07 13.52 -1.04
CA LEU A 376 -8.90 13.15 -1.83
C LEU A 376 -7.90 14.31 -1.85
N ARG A 377 -6.70 14.12 -1.31
CA ARG A 377 -5.68 15.18 -1.20
C ARG A 377 -4.57 14.94 -2.20
N LEU A 378 -4.44 15.84 -3.18
CA LEU A 378 -3.51 15.72 -4.31
C LEU A 378 -2.48 16.86 -4.36
N ALA A 379 -2.24 17.55 -3.24
CA ALA A 379 -1.30 18.68 -3.23
C ALA A 379 0.08 18.21 -3.71
N ASP A 380 0.59 18.83 -4.76
CA ASP A 380 1.90 18.52 -5.37
C ASP A 380 2.04 17.08 -5.88
N ALA A 381 0.92 16.36 -6.03
CA ALA A 381 0.90 15.07 -6.69
C ALA A 381 1.10 15.24 -8.20
N THR A 382 1.85 14.32 -8.80
CA THR A 382 2.10 14.26 -10.24
C THR A 382 1.71 12.89 -10.78
N TYR A 383 1.22 12.88 -12.01
CA TYR A 383 0.91 11.67 -12.76
C TYR A 383 1.21 11.83 -14.24
N GLU A 384 1.79 10.81 -14.88
CA GLU A 384 2.20 10.87 -16.29
C GLU A 384 0.99 10.73 -17.22
N THR A 385 0.18 9.69 -16.99
CA THR A 385 -0.94 9.31 -17.85
C THR A 385 -2.16 8.92 -17.01
N LEU A 386 -3.35 9.23 -17.53
CA LEU A 386 -4.62 8.70 -17.02
C LEU A 386 -5.04 7.55 -17.92
N ALA A 387 -5.22 6.34 -17.38
CA ALA A 387 -5.55 5.17 -18.18
C ALA A 387 -6.90 5.30 -18.90
N PHE A 388 -7.88 5.94 -18.24
CA PHE A 388 -9.23 6.18 -18.76
C PHE A 388 -9.58 7.67 -18.65
N PRO A 389 -9.19 8.52 -19.62
CA PRO A 389 -9.45 9.95 -19.55
C PRO A 389 -10.95 10.24 -19.68
N LEU A 390 -11.52 10.89 -18.66
CA LEU A 390 -12.89 11.40 -18.67
C LEU A 390 -12.98 12.78 -19.35
N PRO A 391 -14.17 13.27 -19.71
CA PRO A 391 -14.36 14.69 -20.03
C PRO A 391 -13.88 15.60 -18.87
N ALA A 392 -13.25 16.74 -19.16
CA ALA A 392 -12.69 17.60 -18.11
C ALA A 392 -13.74 18.15 -17.15
N THR A 393 -14.97 18.35 -17.61
CA THR A 393 -16.09 18.79 -16.78
C THR A 393 -16.37 17.81 -15.64
N GLU A 394 -16.33 16.51 -15.94
CA GLU A 394 -16.48 15.44 -14.95
C GLU A 394 -15.22 15.30 -14.10
N ARG A 395 -14.05 15.29 -14.74
CA ARG A 395 -12.76 15.09 -14.07
C ARG A 395 -12.41 16.21 -13.10
N VAL A 396 -12.86 17.45 -13.33
CA VAL A 396 -12.65 18.56 -12.38
C VAL A 396 -13.31 18.30 -11.03
N HIS A 397 -14.39 17.52 -10.96
CA HIS A 397 -15.00 17.17 -9.66
C HIS A 397 -14.05 16.37 -8.78
N TRP A 398 -13.17 15.56 -9.37
CA TRP A 398 -12.10 14.85 -8.67
C TRP A 398 -11.22 15.80 -7.84
N LEU A 399 -10.83 16.94 -8.41
CA LEU A 399 -9.98 17.95 -7.75
C LEU A 399 -10.72 18.77 -6.67
N ARG A 400 -12.05 18.76 -6.68
CA ARG A 400 -12.87 19.49 -5.70
C ARG A 400 -13.19 18.66 -4.45
N ARG A 401 -12.84 17.38 -4.47
CA ARG A 401 -12.98 16.48 -3.31
C ARG A 401 -11.93 16.71 -2.22
N THR A 402 -10.88 17.49 -2.50
CA THR A 402 -9.90 17.85 -1.46
C THR A 402 -10.56 18.72 -0.40
N THR A 403 -10.56 18.26 0.84
CA THR A 403 -10.92 19.07 2.01
C THR A 403 -9.77 20.01 2.34
N GLY A 404 -9.93 21.31 2.09
CA GLY A 404 -8.89 22.29 2.40
C GLY A 404 -8.94 23.55 1.55
N ALA A 405 -7.84 24.32 1.60
CA ALA A 405 -7.70 25.54 0.83
C ALA A 405 -7.59 25.26 -0.67
N TYR A 406 -7.95 26.25 -1.49
CA TYR A 406 -7.77 26.21 -2.93
C TYR A 406 -6.28 26.02 -3.30
N LEU A 407 -6.00 24.98 -4.09
CA LEU A 407 -4.66 24.69 -4.61
C LEU A 407 -4.65 24.79 -6.14
N PRO A 408 -3.76 25.61 -6.74
CA PRO A 408 -3.70 25.77 -8.18
C PRO A 408 -2.98 24.63 -8.91
N GLN A 409 -2.03 23.94 -8.25
CA GLN A 409 -1.17 22.92 -8.87
C GLN A 409 -1.96 21.71 -9.41
N PRO A 410 -2.95 21.13 -8.70
CA PRO A 410 -3.67 19.96 -9.20
C PRO A 410 -4.43 20.23 -10.51
N TYR A 411 -4.91 21.47 -10.71
CA TYR A 411 -5.54 21.89 -11.96
C TYR A 411 -4.53 22.02 -13.10
N GLU A 412 -3.33 22.53 -12.84
CA GLU A 412 -2.27 22.63 -13.85
C GLU A 412 -1.78 21.24 -14.25
N GLN A 413 -1.62 20.32 -13.29
CA GLN A 413 -1.26 18.93 -13.57
C GLN A 413 -2.30 18.27 -14.49
N LEU A 414 -3.58 18.42 -14.18
CA LEU A 414 -4.66 17.85 -14.99
C LEU A 414 -4.72 18.49 -16.40
N ALA A 415 -4.61 19.81 -16.50
CA ALA A 415 -4.59 20.51 -17.78
C ALA A 415 -3.36 20.12 -18.63
N SER A 416 -2.19 19.91 -18.01
CA SER A 416 -1.00 19.42 -18.70
C SER A 416 -1.21 18.03 -19.29
N THR A 417 -1.94 17.17 -18.58
CA THR A 417 -2.22 15.79 -19.00
C THR A 417 -3.14 15.77 -20.22
N TYR A 418 -4.23 16.54 -20.22
CA TYR A 418 -5.10 16.66 -21.40
C TYR A 418 -4.37 17.25 -22.61
N ARG A 419 -3.45 18.20 -22.42
CA ARG A 419 -2.62 18.72 -23.52
C ARG A 419 -1.72 17.63 -24.12
N ARG A 420 -1.08 16.81 -23.29
CA ARG A 420 -0.27 15.66 -23.78
C ARG A 420 -1.11 14.64 -24.56
N LEU A 421 -2.39 14.48 -24.20
CA LEU A 421 -3.35 13.65 -24.93
C LEU A 421 -3.89 14.32 -26.22
N GLY A 422 -3.51 15.56 -26.53
CA GLY A 422 -4.03 16.31 -27.69
C GLY A 422 -5.41 16.97 -27.47
N HIS A 423 -5.98 16.88 -26.27
CA HIS A 423 -7.28 17.44 -25.92
C HIS A 423 -7.16 18.88 -25.39
N GLU A 424 -6.80 19.81 -26.28
CA GLU A 424 -6.60 21.23 -25.92
C GLU A 424 -7.86 21.91 -25.35
N ASP A 425 -9.04 21.59 -25.86
CA ASP A 425 -10.30 22.16 -25.37
C ASP A 425 -10.68 21.68 -23.96
N GLU A 426 -10.33 20.44 -23.64
CA GLU A 426 -10.48 19.88 -22.28
C GLU A 426 -9.50 20.56 -21.32
N ALA A 427 -8.25 20.75 -21.74
CA ALA A 427 -7.27 21.49 -20.93
C ALA A 427 -7.71 22.92 -20.62
N ARG A 428 -8.26 23.66 -21.61
CA ARG A 428 -8.86 24.99 -21.41
C ARG A 428 -10.03 24.94 -20.43
N THR A 429 -10.83 23.88 -20.48
CA THR A 429 -11.96 23.67 -19.56
C THR A 429 -11.49 23.48 -18.11
N VAL A 430 -10.41 22.72 -17.90
CA VAL A 430 -9.76 22.59 -16.58
C VAL A 430 -9.23 23.94 -16.08
N LEU A 431 -8.52 24.70 -16.92
CA LEU A 431 -7.96 26.01 -16.54
C LEU A 431 -9.04 27.07 -16.28
N LEU A 432 -10.17 26.99 -16.99
CA LEU A 432 -11.35 27.79 -16.67
C LEU A 432 -11.92 27.41 -15.29
N ALA A 433 -12.03 26.11 -15.00
CA ALA A 433 -12.47 25.65 -13.68
C ALA A 433 -11.53 26.10 -12.56
N LYS A 434 -10.21 26.12 -12.81
CA LYS A 434 -9.20 26.69 -11.91
C LYS A 434 -9.50 28.15 -11.58
N GLN A 435 -9.73 29.00 -12.58
CA GLN A 435 -10.05 30.43 -12.34
C GLN A 435 -11.39 30.61 -11.62
N ARG A 436 -12.40 29.78 -11.93
CA ARG A 436 -13.69 29.80 -11.23
C ARG A 436 -13.56 29.44 -9.75
N HIS A 437 -12.72 28.46 -9.42
CA HIS A 437 -12.44 28.11 -8.03
C HIS A 437 -11.62 29.21 -7.35
N ARG A 438 -10.57 29.73 -7.99
CA ARG A 438 -9.83 30.90 -7.47
C ARG A 438 -10.76 32.07 -7.17
N ARG A 439 -11.75 32.36 -8.03
CA ARG A 439 -12.72 33.43 -7.82
C ARG A 439 -13.43 33.28 -6.47
N SER A 440 -13.83 32.07 -6.07
CA SER A 440 -14.54 31.87 -4.79
C SER A 440 -13.69 32.18 -3.56
N THR A 441 -12.37 32.32 -3.70
CA THR A 441 -11.47 32.71 -2.61
C THR A 441 -11.14 34.21 -2.56
N LEU A 442 -11.55 34.99 -3.56
CA LEU A 442 -11.24 36.42 -3.65
C LEU A 442 -12.21 37.31 -2.85
N PRO A 443 -11.90 38.59 -2.59
CA PRO A 443 -12.87 39.57 -2.06
C PRO A 443 -14.11 39.80 -2.95
N PRO A 444 -15.24 40.33 -2.42
CA PRO A 444 -16.49 40.49 -3.18
C PRO A 444 -16.39 41.33 -4.47
N HIS A 445 -15.65 42.44 -4.45
CA HIS A 445 -15.50 43.33 -5.62
C HIS A 445 -14.73 42.64 -6.77
N THR A 446 -13.67 41.89 -6.44
CA THR A 446 -12.91 41.10 -7.43
C THR A 446 -13.70 39.88 -7.89
N ARG A 447 -14.57 39.31 -7.05
CA ARG A 447 -15.53 38.27 -7.48
C ARG A 447 -16.48 38.79 -8.55
N LEU A 448 -17.08 39.97 -8.33
CA LEU A 448 -18.00 40.58 -9.29
C LEU A 448 -17.32 40.81 -10.64
N TRP A 449 -16.11 41.38 -10.64
CA TRP A 449 -15.32 41.54 -11.86
C TRP A 449 -14.98 40.18 -12.51
N GLY A 450 -14.66 39.16 -11.72
CA GLY A 450 -14.46 37.81 -12.20
C GLY A 450 -15.70 37.19 -12.86
N HIS A 451 -16.91 37.52 -12.40
CA HIS A 451 -18.15 37.08 -13.07
C HIS A 451 -18.31 37.74 -14.44
N VAL A 452 -17.99 39.03 -14.56
CA VAL A 452 -17.98 39.74 -15.85
C VAL A 452 -16.98 39.10 -16.82
N GLN A 453 -15.75 38.80 -16.36
CA GLN A 453 -14.73 38.13 -17.18
C GLN A 453 -15.13 36.72 -17.64
N ASP A 454 -15.79 35.95 -16.77
CA ASP A 454 -16.29 34.61 -17.09
C ASP A 454 -17.41 34.67 -18.15
N ALA A 455 -18.35 35.60 -17.99
CA ALA A 455 -19.47 35.81 -18.91
C ALA A 455 -19.02 36.34 -20.28
N ALA A 456 -18.10 37.31 -20.30
CA ALA A 456 -17.61 37.91 -21.55
C ALA A 456 -16.78 36.91 -22.37
N VAL A 457 -15.73 36.34 -21.77
CA VAL A 457 -14.70 35.59 -22.52
C VAL A 457 -14.20 34.33 -21.81
N GLY A 458 -14.83 33.94 -20.71
CA GLY A 458 -14.40 32.77 -19.93
C GLY A 458 -12.95 32.91 -19.43
N TYR A 459 -12.57 34.08 -18.93
CA TYR A 459 -11.17 34.39 -18.55
C TYR A 459 -10.15 34.23 -19.70
N GLY A 460 -10.59 34.31 -20.95
CA GLY A 460 -9.76 34.11 -22.14
C GLY A 460 -9.63 32.66 -22.60
N TYR A 461 -10.28 31.71 -21.91
CA TYR A 461 -10.31 30.29 -22.30
C TYR A 461 -11.47 29.93 -23.24
N ARG A 462 -12.42 30.86 -23.49
CA ARG A 462 -13.57 30.67 -24.38
C ARG A 462 -13.74 31.87 -25.34
N PRO A 463 -12.78 32.10 -26.28
CA PRO A 463 -12.77 33.30 -27.13
C PRO A 463 -13.99 33.42 -28.05
N LEU A 464 -14.63 32.31 -28.45
CA LEU A 464 -15.84 32.33 -29.28
C LEU A 464 -17.01 33.08 -28.64
N ARG A 465 -17.06 33.22 -27.30
CA ARG A 465 -18.06 34.04 -26.62
C ARG A 465 -17.95 35.52 -26.97
N ALA A 466 -16.73 36.02 -27.19
CA ALA A 466 -16.53 37.39 -27.62
C ALA A 466 -17.16 37.64 -29.00
N GLY A 467 -17.04 36.66 -29.92
CA GLY A 467 -17.71 36.72 -31.22
C GLY A 467 -19.24 36.75 -31.10
N LEU A 468 -19.82 35.96 -30.19
CA LEU A 468 -21.27 36.00 -29.93
C LEU A 468 -21.72 37.35 -29.35
N TRP A 469 -20.94 37.94 -28.44
CA TRP A 469 -21.20 39.28 -27.93
C TRP A 469 -21.09 40.34 -29.02
N LEU A 470 -20.10 40.25 -29.91
CA LEU A 470 -19.99 41.15 -31.08
C LEU A 470 -21.21 41.03 -31.99
N LEU A 471 -21.66 39.81 -32.29
CA LEU A 471 -22.87 39.58 -33.10
C LEU A 471 -24.13 40.10 -32.41
N ALA A 472 -24.27 39.91 -31.09
CA ALA A 472 -25.41 40.40 -30.33
C ALA A 472 -25.45 41.94 -30.28
N LEU A 473 -24.29 42.58 -30.06
CA LEU A 473 -24.15 44.03 -30.09
C LEU A 473 -24.42 44.60 -31.50
N LEU A 474 -23.94 43.91 -32.54
CA LEU A 474 -24.23 44.26 -33.93
C LEU A 474 -25.73 44.20 -34.22
N ALA A 475 -26.40 43.11 -33.83
CA ALA A 475 -27.84 42.96 -34.03
C ALA A 475 -28.64 44.02 -33.26
N CYS A 476 -28.26 44.30 -32.01
CA CYS A 476 -28.91 45.31 -31.17
C CYS A 476 -28.73 46.73 -31.73
N GLY A 477 -27.50 47.10 -32.11
CA GLY A 477 -27.21 48.40 -32.73
C GLY A 477 -27.92 48.55 -34.08
N ALA A 478 -27.85 47.53 -34.95
CA ALA A 478 -28.52 47.55 -36.23
C ALA A 478 -30.04 47.70 -36.08
N LEU A 479 -30.66 47.00 -35.13
CA LEU A 479 -32.08 47.15 -34.81
C LEU A 479 -32.39 48.57 -34.33
N TYR A 480 -31.62 49.11 -33.38
CA TYR A 480 -31.83 50.46 -32.85
C TYR A 480 -31.73 51.52 -33.95
N PHE A 481 -30.67 51.49 -34.77
CA PHE A 481 -30.45 52.48 -35.82
C PHE A 481 -31.34 52.29 -37.06
N THR A 482 -31.93 51.11 -37.24
CA THR A 482 -33.01 50.91 -38.22
C THR A 482 -34.29 51.62 -37.75
N LEU A 483 -34.59 51.55 -36.44
CA LEU A 483 -35.75 52.22 -35.84
C LEU A 483 -35.52 53.73 -35.65
N HIS A 484 -34.27 54.14 -35.44
CA HIS A 484 -33.86 55.53 -35.17
C HIS A 484 -32.70 55.90 -36.10
N THR A 485 -33.02 56.14 -37.37
CA THR A 485 -32.03 56.50 -38.39
C THR A 485 -31.35 57.82 -38.04
N PRO A 486 -30.02 57.86 -37.84
CA PRO A 486 -29.30 59.08 -37.53
C PRO A 486 -29.35 60.07 -38.69
N ALA A 487 -29.33 61.36 -38.37
CA ALA A 487 -29.36 62.40 -39.38
C ALA A 487 -28.00 62.49 -40.11
N PRO A 488 -28.00 62.70 -41.44
CA PRO A 488 -26.77 62.93 -42.18
C PRO A 488 -26.14 64.26 -41.75
N LEU A 489 -24.80 64.28 -41.63
CA LEU A 489 -24.03 65.47 -41.28
C LEU A 489 -23.98 66.50 -42.42
N ASP A 490 -23.85 66.02 -43.67
CA ASP A 490 -23.95 66.82 -44.90
C ASP A 490 -24.92 66.10 -45.87
N PRO A 491 -26.20 66.54 -45.94
CA PRO A 491 -27.23 65.86 -46.74
C PRO A 491 -26.90 65.72 -48.24
N GLY A 492 -26.00 66.58 -48.77
CA GLY A 492 -25.59 66.55 -50.17
C GLY A 492 -24.49 65.54 -50.50
N LYS A 493 -23.84 64.93 -49.49
CA LYS A 493 -22.68 64.03 -49.66
C LYS A 493 -22.82 62.70 -48.92
N ALA A 494 -23.86 62.52 -48.12
CA ALA A 494 -24.04 61.30 -47.35
C ALA A 494 -24.40 60.10 -48.25
N PRO A 495 -23.71 58.94 -48.10
CA PRO A 495 -24.10 57.70 -48.77
C PRO A 495 -25.48 57.22 -48.29
N PRO A 496 -26.14 56.29 -48.99
CA PRO A 496 -27.37 55.67 -48.47
C PRO A 496 -27.11 55.00 -47.12
N PHE A 497 -27.96 55.31 -46.14
CA PHE A 497 -27.80 54.81 -44.78
C PHE A 497 -28.01 53.29 -44.71
N ASN A 498 -27.08 52.58 -44.07
CA ASN A 498 -27.25 51.16 -43.76
C ASN A 498 -26.93 50.91 -42.28
N ALA A 499 -27.95 50.56 -41.51
CA ALA A 499 -27.83 50.39 -40.05
C ALA A 499 -26.82 49.28 -39.65
N VAL A 500 -26.67 48.23 -40.46
CA VAL A 500 -25.72 47.14 -40.18
C VAL A 500 -24.28 47.63 -40.37
N PHE A 501 -23.98 48.25 -41.52
CA PHE A 501 -22.63 48.78 -41.78
C PHE A 501 -22.28 49.97 -40.89
N TYR A 502 -23.26 50.82 -40.55
CA TYR A 502 -23.08 51.87 -39.54
C TYR A 502 -22.72 51.30 -38.17
N THR A 503 -23.42 50.25 -37.73
CA THR A 503 -23.11 49.58 -36.45
C THR A 503 -21.77 48.85 -36.51
N LEU A 504 -21.39 48.26 -37.65
CA LEU A 504 -20.08 47.66 -37.85
C LEU A 504 -18.96 48.68 -37.75
N ASP A 505 -19.12 49.88 -38.32
CA ASP A 505 -18.14 50.97 -38.20
C ASP A 505 -17.90 51.38 -36.76
N LEU A 506 -18.96 51.37 -35.94
CA LEU A 506 -18.85 51.66 -34.51
C LEU A 506 -18.21 50.52 -33.71
N LEU A 507 -18.46 49.26 -34.08
CA LEU A 507 -18.09 48.09 -33.27
C LEU A 507 -16.73 47.48 -33.65
N VAL A 508 -16.30 47.57 -34.91
CA VAL A 508 -15.06 46.97 -35.43
C VAL A 508 -14.02 48.07 -35.63
N PRO A 509 -13.03 48.23 -34.72
CA PRO A 509 -12.18 49.42 -34.72
C PRO A 509 -11.20 49.54 -35.89
N ILE A 510 -11.06 48.49 -36.70
CA ILE A 510 -10.00 48.34 -37.70
C ILE A 510 -10.55 48.56 -39.12
N ILE A 511 -11.86 48.42 -39.32
CA ILE A 511 -12.49 48.48 -40.64
C ILE A 511 -13.51 49.60 -40.63
N THR A 512 -13.49 50.46 -41.64
CA THR A 512 -14.51 51.49 -41.86
C THR A 512 -15.17 51.29 -43.22
N PHE A 513 -16.50 51.35 -43.23
CA PHE A 513 -17.42 51.26 -44.36
C PHE A 513 -17.94 52.66 -44.75
N GLY A 514 -17.52 53.71 -44.04
CA GLY A 514 -17.75 55.12 -44.37
C GLY A 514 -19.12 55.66 -43.92
N GLN A 515 -19.83 54.94 -43.06
CA GLN A 515 -21.14 55.34 -42.54
C GLN A 515 -21.00 56.16 -41.24
N ASP A 516 -20.05 55.81 -40.35
CA ASP A 516 -19.81 56.50 -39.07
C ASP A 516 -19.55 58.01 -39.21
N ASN A 517 -18.75 58.40 -40.21
CA ASN A 517 -18.35 59.78 -40.47
C ASN A 517 -19.41 60.58 -41.25
N ALA A 518 -20.44 59.91 -41.79
CA ALA A 518 -21.49 60.55 -42.57
C ALA A 518 -22.76 60.84 -41.74
N PHE A 519 -22.96 60.15 -40.62
CA PHE A 519 -24.20 60.20 -39.84
C PHE A 519 -23.93 60.44 -38.35
N ALA A 520 -24.65 61.39 -37.75
CA ALA A 520 -24.51 61.74 -36.34
C ALA A 520 -25.79 61.42 -35.54
N PRO A 521 -25.78 60.39 -34.69
CA PRO A 521 -26.88 60.08 -33.80
C PRO A 521 -26.91 61.10 -32.67
N ARG A 522 -28.12 61.48 -32.25
CA ARG A 522 -28.35 62.41 -31.13
C ARG A 522 -28.96 61.70 -29.94
N ASP A 523 -28.89 62.35 -28.79
CA ASP A 523 -29.51 61.91 -27.54
C ASP A 523 -29.07 60.50 -27.13
N ILE A 524 -30.00 59.56 -27.00
CA ILE A 524 -29.73 58.17 -26.59
C ILE A 524 -28.83 57.45 -27.62
N GLY A 525 -28.95 57.79 -28.92
CA GLY A 525 -28.15 57.18 -29.97
C GLY A 525 -26.66 57.52 -29.88
N GLN A 526 -26.32 58.70 -29.35
CA GLN A 526 -24.94 59.12 -29.13
C GLN A 526 -24.27 58.27 -28.04
N TRP A 527 -24.96 58.11 -26.90
CA TRP A 527 -24.47 57.25 -25.81
C TRP A 527 -24.36 55.78 -26.21
N LEU A 528 -25.33 55.27 -27.00
CA LEU A 528 -25.25 53.92 -27.55
C LEU A 528 -24.02 53.76 -28.47
N SER A 529 -23.72 54.76 -29.30
CA SER A 529 -22.54 54.73 -30.19
C SER A 529 -21.25 54.68 -29.39
N TYR A 530 -21.11 55.49 -28.33
CA TYR A 530 -19.95 55.43 -27.43
C TYR A 530 -19.83 54.08 -26.73
N ALA A 531 -20.94 53.49 -26.29
CA ALA A 531 -20.94 52.17 -25.67
C ALA A 531 -20.51 51.07 -26.67
N LEU A 532 -20.99 51.12 -27.92
CA LEU A 532 -20.60 50.19 -28.98
C LEU A 532 -19.11 50.30 -29.31
N ILE A 533 -18.58 51.52 -29.45
CA ILE A 533 -17.15 51.77 -29.68
C ILE A 533 -16.30 51.21 -28.54
N ALA A 534 -16.65 51.53 -27.29
CA ALA A 534 -15.91 51.04 -26.12
C ALA A 534 -15.95 49.51 -26.02
N ALA A 535 -17.13 48.90 -26.22
CA ALA A 535 -17.28 47.44 -26.21
C ALA A 535 -16.50 46.77 -27.35
N GLY A 536 -16.51 47.38 -28.55
CA GLY A 536 -15.76 46.94 -29.71
C GLY A 536 -14.26 46.82 -29.42
N TRP A 537 -13.64 47.86 -28.86
CA TRP A 537 -12.24 47.84 -28.45
C TRP A 537 -11.92 46.78 -27.37
N ILE A 538 -12.77 46.63 -26.35
CA ILE A 538 -12.59 45.64 -25.28
C ILE A 538 -12.68 44.20 -25.81
N LEU A 539 -13.67 43.91 -26.66
CA LEU A 539 -13.86 42.58 -27.23
C LEU A 539 -12.78 42.26 -28.28
N ALA A 540 -12.45 43.21 -29.15
CA ALA A 540 -11.43 43.04 -30.18
C ALA A 540 -10.04 42.75 -29.57
N THR A 541 -9.63 43.50 -28.55
CA THR A 541 -8.35 43.25 -27.84
C THR A 541 -8.33 41.85 -27.20
N THR A 542 -9.46 41.37 -26.70
CA THR A 542 -9.57 40.04 -26.09
C THR A 542 -9.53 38.91 -27.12
N VAL A 543 -10.18 39.08 -28.27
CA VAL A 543 -10.12 38.14 -29.40
C VAL A 543 -8.70 38.06 -29.95
N THR A 544 -8.05 39.20 -30.18
CA THR A 544 -6.66 39.26 -30.66
C THR A 544 -5.69 38.60 -29.68
N ALA A 545 -5.84 38.82 -28.37
CA ALA A 545 -5.04 38.14 -27.35
C ALA A 545 -5.30 36.62 -27.32
N GLY A 546 -6.53 36.19 -27.55
CA GLY A 546 -6.91 34.78 -27.65
C GLY A 546 -6.32 34.09 -28.88
N ILE A 547 -6.40 34.74 -30.05
CA ILE A 547 -5.85 34.23 -31.32
C ILE A 547 -4.33 34.23 -31.28
N SER A 548 -3.69 35.30 -30.79
CA SER A 548 -2.24 35.38 -30.66
C SER A 548 -1.67 34.24 -29.80
N ARG A 549 -2.34 33.89 -28.70
CA ARG A 549 -1.98 32.73 -27.86
C ARG A 549 -2.20 31.36 -28.52
N ALA A 550 -3.12 31.27 -29.48
CA ALA A 550 -3.35 30.07 -30.25
C ALA A 550 -2.30 29.89 -31.37
N VAL A 551 -1.87 31.01 -31.98
CA VAL A 551 -0.89 31.02 -33.09
C VAL A 551 0.55 30.85 -32.62
N THR A 552 0.92 31.37 -31.43
CA THR A 552 2.28 31.19 -30.87
C THR A 552 2.57 29.78 -30.31
N ARG A 553 1.66 28.82 -30.52
CA ARG A 553 1.79 27.42 -30.07
C ARG A 553 1.76 26.39 -31.21
N GLN A 554 1.76 26.85 -32.46
CA GLN A 554 2.20 26.08 -33.62
C GLN A 554 3.67 26.42 -33.89
#